data_AF-A0A0M3KA99-F1
#
_entry.id   AF-A0A0M3KA99-F1
#
_cell.length_a   1.000
_cell.length_b   1.000
_cell.length_c   1.000
_cell.angle_alpha   90.00
_cell.angle_beta   90.00
_cell.angle_gamma   90.00
#
_symmetry.space_group_name_H-M   'P 1'
#
loop_
_entity.id
_entity.type
_entity.pdbx_description
1 polymer ?
#
loop_
_entity_poly.entity_id
_entity_poly.type
_entity_poly.pdbx_seq_one_letter_code
_entity_poly.pdbx_strand_id
1 'polypeptide(L)'
;MAKVFLIFSIIFSIRIPFTEKRDDIKTGYTPVHARAFDEMQAYLQFYDGLDPVLLYVIITARDGGSMNRLAHLNQTVALIDRVGKGFPVRNLTFYDICKSFCDANEPVLQYRVNLSFFF
;
A
#
# COMPACT_ATOMS: atom_id res chain seq x y z
N MET A 1 0.46 35.31 -42.53
CA MET A 1 0.84 33.95 -42.09
C MET A 1 0.91 33.82 -40.57
N ALA A 2 1.70 34.61 -39.84
CA ALA A 2 1.83 34.49 -38.37
C ALA A 2 0.52 34.56 -37.56
N LYS A 3 -0.40 35.47 -37.92
CA LYS A 3 -1.71 35.62 -37.26
C LYS A 3 -2.59 34.36 -37.38
N VAL A 4 -2.46 33.63 -38.48
CA VAL A 4 -3.23 32.41 -38.74
C VAL A 4 -2.77 31.30 -37.81
N PHE A 5 -1.46 31.13 -37.62
CA PHE A 5 -0.91 30.12 -36.71
C PHE A 5 -1.27 30.37 -35.24
N LEU A 6 -1.35 31.64 -34.79
CA LEU A 6 -1.79 31.99 -33.44
C LEU A 6 -3.23 31.60 -33.16
N ILE A 7 -4.12 31.83 -34.12
CA ILE A 7 -5.53 31.45 -34.01
C ILE A 7 -5.66 29.93 -33.90
N PHE A 8 -4.92 29.18 -34.72
CA PHE A 8 -4.90 27.72 -34.64
C PHE A 8 -4.37 27.22 -33.30
N SER A 9 -3.27 27.78 -32.77
CA SER A 9 -2.74 27.35 -31.47
C SER A 9 -3.74 27.58 -30.34
N ILE A 10 -4.45 28.71 -30.32
CA ILE A 10 -5.46 29.01 -29.29
C ILE A 10 -6.63 28.01 -29.36
N ILE A 11 -7.10 27.70 -30.57
CA ILE A 11 -8.19 26.74 -30.79
C ILE A 11 -7.79 25.33 -30.29
N PHE A 12 -6.55 24.89 -30.52
CA PHE A 12 -6.09 23.59 -30.01
C PHE A 12 -5.87 23.60 -28.49
N SER A 13 -5.36 24.69 -27.92
CA SER A 13 -5.14 24.83 -26.47
C SER A 13 -6.43 24.86 -25.65
N ILE A 14 -7.57 25.23 -26.25
CA ILE A 14 -8.86 25.28 -25.54
C ILE A 14 -9.28 23.91 -24.98
N ARG A 15 -8.76 22.80 -25.53
CA ARG A 15 -9.08 21.43 -25.10
C ARG A 15 -8.32 20.98 -23.85
N ILE A 16 -7.23 21.65 -23.50
CA ILE A 16 -6.39 21.32 -22.34
C ILE A 16 -7.18 21.33 -21.02
N PRO A 17 -7.97 22.38 -20.67
CA PRO A 17 -8.73 22.38 -19.42
C PRO A 17 -9.85 21.34 -19.37
N PHE A 18 -10.30 20.82 -20.53
CA PHE A 18 -11.33 19.77 -20.61
C PHE A 18 -10.74 18.36 -20.73
N THR A 19 -9.41 18.23 -20.70
CA THR A 19 -8.75 16.93 -20.74
C THR A 19 -8.80 16.31 -19.34
N GLU A 20 -9.41 15.12 -19.24
CA GLU A 20 -9.43 14.34 -18.01
C GLU A 20 -7.99 13.93 -17.64
N LYS A 21 -7.56 14.28 -16.43
CA LYS A 21 -6.29 13.78 -15.88
C LYS A 21 -6.53 12.36 -15.39
N ARG A 22 -5.95 11.38 -16.08
CA ARG A 22 -5.95 9.99 -15.61
C ARG A 22 -4.66 9.72 -14.85
N ASP A 23 -4.78 9.55 -13.53
CA ASP A 23 -3.70 9.05 -12.69
C ASP A 23 -3.83 7.53 -12.58
N ASP A 24 -3.29 6.83 -13.59
CA ASP A 24 -3.29 5.36 -13.64
C ASP A 24 -1.86 4.85 -13.55
N ILE A 25 -1.44 4.57 -12.31
CA ILE A 25 -0.15 3.96 -12.02
C ILE A 25 -0.03 2.50 -12.49
N LYS A 26 -1.15 1.82 -12.77
CA LYS A 26 -1.16 0.38 -13.10
C LYS A 26 -0.94 0.15 -14.58
N THR A 27 -1.67 0.89 -15.41
CA THR A 27 -1.65 0.71 -16.87
C THR A 27 -0.85 1.80 -17.59
N GLY A 28 -0.67 2.98 -16.98
CA GLY A 28 -0.05 4.14 -17.64
C GLY A 28 1.43 3.98 -17.99
N TYR A 29 2.14 3.07 -17.31
CA TYR A 29 3.58 2.83 -17.50
C TYR A 29 3.91 1.46 -18.09
N THR A 30 2.89 0.64 -18.38
CA THR A 30 3.05 -0.75 -18.83
C THR A 30 2.50 -0.89 -20.25
N PRO A 31 3.21 -1.56 -21.19
CA PRO A 31 2.71 -1.77 -22.55
C PRO A 31 1.38 -2.53 -22.56
N VAL A 32 0.41 -2.11 -23.39
CA VAL A 32 -1.00 -2.59 -23.42
C VAL A 32 -1.15 -4.12 -23.53
N HIS A 33 -0.18 -4.81 -24.10
CA HIS A 33 -0.17 -6.27 -24.28
C HIS A 33 0.92 -6.97 -23.45
N ALA A 34 1.36 -6.34 -22.37
CA ALA A 34 2.27 -6.99 -21.45
C ALA A 34 1.59 -8.18 -20.77
N ARG A 35 2.30 -9.30 -20.70
CA ARG A 35 1.90 -10.51 -19.97
C ARG A 35 1.46 -10.23 -18.52
N ALA A 36 2.00 -9.19 -17.89
CA ALA A 36 1.64 -8.77 -16.55
C ALA A 36 0.13 -8.47 -16.40
N PHE A 37 -0.56 -8.06 -17.46
CA PHE A 37 -2.02 -7.82 -17.41
C PHE A 37 -2.82 -9.11 -17.29
N ASP A 38 -2.41 -10.18 -17.98
CA ASP A 38 -3.05 -11.50 -17.87
C ASP A 38 -2.86 -12.07 -16.45
N GLU A 39 -1.65 -11.92 -15.91
CA GLU A 39 -1.32 -12.33 -14.54
C GLU A 39 -2.11 -11.53 -13.50
N MET A 40 -2.24 -10.21 -13.69
CA MET A 40 -3.03 -9.35 -12.82
C MET A 40 -4.52 -9.70 -12.89
N GLN A 41 -5.05 -10.02 -14.07
CA GLN A 41 -6.44 -10.45 -14.23
C GLN A 41 -6.69 -11.78 -13.51
N ALA A 42 -5.80 -12.76 -13.66
CA ALA A 42 -5.88 -14.03 -12.94
C ALA A 42 -5.79 -13.83 -11.42
N TYR A 43 -4.91 -12.94 -10.97
CA TYR A 43 -4.78 -12.58 -9.55
C TYR A 43 -6.08 -11.96 -9.01
N LEU A 44 -6.66 -10.99 -9.71
CA LEU A 44 -7.90 -10.32 -9.29
C LEU A 44 -9.08 -11.29 -9.24
N GLN A 45 -9.17 -12.22 -10.19
CA GLN A 45 -10.20 -13.27 -10.18
C GLN A 45 -10.10 -14.16 -8.93
N PHE A 46 -8.88 -14.38 -8.43
CA PHE A 46 -8.66 -15.15 -7.21
C PHE A 46 -8.95 -14.33 -5.93
N TYR A 47 -8.77 -13.02 -5.96
CA TYR A 47 -8.90 -12.11 -4.79
C TYR A 47 -10.12 -11.18 -4.89
N ASP A 48 -11.33 -11.73 -4.93
CA ASP A 48 -12.63 -11.00 -4.92
C ASP A 48 -12.76 -9.86 -5.96
N GLY A 49 -11.90 -9.83 -6.99
CA GLY A 49 -11.82 -8.72 -7.96
C GLY A 49 -11.27 -7.42 -7.38
N LEU A 50 -10.72 -7.43 -6.17
CA LEU A 50 -10.20 -6.25 -5.49
C LEU A 50 -8.69 -6.18 -5.57
N ASP A 51 -8.20 -4.96 -5.72
CA ASP A 51 -6.78 -4.70 -5.68
C ASP A 51 -6.23 -4.89 -4.27
N PRO A 52 -5.10 -5.60 -4.11
CA PRO A 52 -4.49 -5.80 -2.82
C PRO A 52 -3.89 -4.46 -2.35
N VAL A 53 -4.46 -3.92 -1.28
CA VAL A 53 -3.88 -2.75 -0.59
C VAL A 53 -2.98 -3.27 0.51
N LEU A 54 -1.68 -3.07 0.36
CA LEU A 54 -0.66 -3.50 1.32
C LEU A 54 -0.14 -2.27 2.08
N LEU A 55 -0.14 -2.34 3.40
CA LEU A 55 0.41 -1.32 4.28
C LEU A 55 1.65 -1.87 4.98
N TYR A 56 2.78 -1.18 4.84
CA TYR A 56 4.02 -1.54 5.51
C TYR A 56 4.40 -0.47 6.53
N VAL A 57 4.73 -0.91 7.75
CA VAL A 57 5.33 -0.07 8.79
C VAL A 57 6.70 -0.63 9.10
N ILE A 58 7.74 0.13 8.75
CA ILE A 58 9.13 -0.25 9.00
C ILE A 58 9.57 0.37 10.32
N ILE A 59 10.00 -0.47 11.27
CA ILE A 59 10.41 -0.04 12.62
C ILE A 59 11.90 -0.25 12.76
N THR A 60 12.59 0.78 13.26
CA THR A 60 14.03 0.76 13.49
C THR A 60 14.34 1.24 14.90
N ALA A 61 15.46 0.77 15.47
CA ALA A 61 15.88 1.20 16.80
C ALA A 61 16.46 2.62 16.71
N ARG A 62 15.99 3.51 17.60
CA ARG A 62 16.43 4.93 17.63
C ARG A 62 17.94 5.10 17.79
N ASP A 63 18.57 4.18 18.51
CA ASP A 63 20.00 4.17 18.78
C ASP A 63 20.82 3.49 17.67
N GLY A 64 20.19 3.09 16.55
CA GLY A 64 20.85 2.39 15.45
C GLY A 64 21.27 0.95 15.77
N GLY A 65 20.93 0.45 16.96
CA GLY A 65 21.24 -0.92 17.38
C GLY A 65 20.23 -1.95 16.87
N SER A 66 20.37 -3.19 17.33
CA SER A 66 19.46 -4.28 16.94
C SER A 66 18.04 -4.11 17.48
N MET A 67 17.03 -4.52 16.70
CA MET A 67 15.64 -4.62 17.16
C MET A 67 15.36 -5.88 17.99
N ASN A 68 16.29 -6.84 18.06
CA ASN A 68 16.13 -8.11 18.79
C ASN A 68 16.16 -7.97 20.32
N ARG A 69 16.06 -6.76 20.85
CA ARG A 69 16.03 -6.49 22.29
C ARG A 69 14.60 -6.59 22.78
N LEU A 70 14.41 -7.25 23.93
CA LEU A 70 13.07 -7.53 24.45
C LEU A 70 12.23 -6.25 24.65
N ALA A 71 12.83 -5.15 25.12
CA ALA A 71 12.16 -3.86 25.25
C ALA A 71 11.60 -3.33 23.92
N HIS A 72 12.37 -3.45 22.83
CA HIS A 72 11.96 -3.00 21.50
C HIS A 72 10.91 -3.91 20.88
N LEU A 73 11.03 -5.23 21.09
CA LEU A 73 10.02 -6.19 20.66
C LEU A 73 8.69 -5.97 21.40
N ASN A 74 8.71 -5.69 22.72
CA ASN A 74 7.50 -5.35 23.48
C ASN A 74 6.81 -4.10 22.91
N GLN A 75 7.58 -3.06 22.58
CA GLN A 75 7.04 -1.86 21.95
C GLN A 75 6.49 -2.13 20.54
N THR A 76 7.18 -2.96 19.77
CA THR A 76 6.75 -3.37 18.42
C THR A 76 5.41 -4.10 18.47
N VAL A 77 5.24 -5.03 19.41
CA VAL A 77 3.98 -5.76 19.61
C VAL A 77 2.86 -4.84 20.07
N ALA A 78 3.14 -3.90 20.98
CA ALA A 78 2.16 -2.90 21.37
C ALA A 78 1.71 -2.02 20.20
N LEU A 79 2.62 -1.74 19.24
CA LEU A 79 2.30 -0.98 18.03
C LEU A 79 1.43 -1.79 17.07
N ILE A 80 1.73 -3.09 16.88
CA ILE A 80 0.90 -4.00 16.08
C ILE A 80 -0.53 -4.03 16.62
N ASP A 81 -0.70 -4.23 17.93
CA ASP A 81 -2.03 -4.27 18.56
C ASP A 81 -2.77 -2.93 18.44
N ARG A 82 -2.06 -1.81 18.63
CA ARG A 82 -2.62 -0.46 18.48
C ARG A 82 -3.05 -0.17 17.05
N VAL A 83 -2.26 -0.54 16.05
CA VAL A 83 -2.63 -0.35 14.64
C VAL A 83 -3.82 -1.25 14.27
N GLY A 84 -3.79 -2.50 14.74
CA GLY A 84 -4.83 -3.48 14.45
C GLY A 84 -6.21 -3.11 15.03
N LYS A 85 -6.24 -2.67 16.30
CA LYS A 85 -7.50 -2.44 17.04
C LYS A 85 -7.83 -0.97 17.29
N GLY A 86 -6.83 -0.10 17.34
CA GLY A 86 -6.95 1.27 17.84
C GLY A 86 -7.31 2.32 16.79
N PHE A 87 -7.31 1.99 15.50
CA PHE A 87 -7.65 2.92 14.42
C PHE A 87 -8.87 2.44 13.62
N PRO A 88 -10.09 2.62 14.17
CA PRO A 88 -11.30 2.24 13.46
C PRO A 88 -11.55 3.22 12.29
N VAL A 89 -11.73 2.69 11.08
CA VAL A 89 -12.19 3.43 9.91
C VAL A 89 -13.66 3.10 9.72
N ARG A 90 -14.54 4.11 9.80
CA ARG A 90 -16.00 3.92 9.74
C ARG A 90 -16.52 2.90 10.77
N ASN A 91 -15.98 2.94 11.99
CA ASN A 91 -16.26 2.01 13.09
C ASN A 91 -15.82 0.55 12.85
N LEU A 92 -15.00 0.28 11.84
CA LEU A 92 -14.40 -1.03 11.59
C LEU A 92 -12.90 -0.97 11.86
N THR A 93 -12.39 -1.91 12.64
CA THR A 93 -10.95 -2.06 12.89
C THR A 93 -10.25 -2.72 11.70
N PHE A 94 -8.91 -2.74 11.70
CA PHE A 94 -8.16 -3.46 10.67
C PHE A 94 -8.57 -4.94 10.61
N TYR A 95 -8.78 -5.56 11.77
CA TYR A 95 -9.18 -6.98 11.86
C TYR A 95 -10.60 -7.24 11.35
N ASP A 96 -11.47 -6.22 11.29
CA ASP A 96 -12.82 -6.35 10.73
C ASP A 96 -12.84 -6.24 9.19
N ILE A 97 -11.88 -5.50 8.62
CA ILE A 97 -11.79 -5.25 7.17
C ILE A 97 -10.85 -6.24 6.49
N CYS A 98 -9.82 -6.71 7.20
CA CYS A 98 -8.81 -7.60 6.66
C CYS A 98 -9.40 -8.96 6.28
N LYS A 99 -9.13 -9.40 5.05
CA LYS A 99 -9.55 -10.71 4.53
C LYS A 99 -8.42 -11.71 4.38
N SER A 100 -7.21 -11.25 4.05
CA SER A 100 -6.08 -12.12 3.72
C SER A 100 -4.84 -11.65 4.47
N PHE A 101 -4.06 -12.61 4.98
CA PHE A 101 -2.80 -12.37 5.69
C PHE A 101 -2.93 -11.43 6.90
N CYS A 102 -4.06 -11.45 7.60
CA CYS A 102 -4.29 -10.61 8.78
C CYS A 102 -3.31 -10.91 9.91
N ASP A 103 -2.85 -12.16 9.98
CA ASP A 103 -1.88 -12.65 10.96
C ASP A 103 -0.46 -12.68 10.40
N ALA A 104 -0.15 -11.89 9.35
CA ALA A 104 1.19 -11.83 8.76
C ALA A 104 2.27 -11.44 9.80
N ASN A 105 1.88 -10.74 10.86
CA ASN A 105 2.79 -10.32 11.93
C ASN A 105 2.92 -11.34 13.08
N GLU A 106 2.21 -12.46 13.03
CA GLU A 106 2.26 -13.51 14.06
C GLU A 106 3.69 -14.02 14.37
N PRO A 107 4.59 -14.20 13.37
CA PRO A 107 5.98 -14.59 13.65
C PRO A 107 6.73 -13.60 14.56
N VAL A 108 6.40 -12.31 14.53
CA VAL A 108 6.99 -11.29 15.41
C VAL A 108 6.55 -11.52 16.86
N LEU A 109 5.27 -11.88 17.06
CA LEU A 109 4.73 -12.22 18.38
C LEU A 109 5.42 -13.46 18.93
N GLN A 110 5.52 -14.52 18.12
CA GLN A 110 6.17 -15.78 18.51
C GLN A 110 7.66 -15.58 18.83
N TYR A 111 8.37 -14.80 18.02
CA TYR A 111 9.78 -14.50 18.27
C TYR A 111 10.00 -13.77 19.61
N ARG A 112 9.15 -12.77 19.92
CA ARG A 112 9.19 -12.07 21.21
C ARG A 112 8.95 -13.02 22.39
N VAL A 113 7.95 -13.89 22.29
CA VAL A 113 7.60 -14.84 23.36
C VAL A 113 8.76 -15.81 23.61
N ASN A 114 9.33 -16.39 22.54
CA ASN A 114 10.46 -17.30 22.66
C ASN A 114 11.68 -16.61 23.27
N LEU A 115 11.97 -15.37 22.87
CA LEU A 115 13.07 -14.60 23.46
C LEU A 115 12.85 -14.30 24.94
N SER A 116 11.59 -14.05 25.33
CA SER A 116 11.22 -13.79 26.73
C SER A 116 11.41 -15.01 27.62
N PHE A 117 11.33 -16.23 27.07
CA PHE A 117 11.54 -17.47 27.83
C PHE A 117 13.02 -17.81 28.04
N PHE A 118 13.92 -17.21 27.25
CA PHE A 118 15.36 -17.49 27.31
C PHE A 118 16.10 -16.60 28.34
N PHE A 119 15.45 -15.59 28.89
CA PHE A 119 15.98 -14.66 29.90
C PHE A 119 15.19 -14.74 31.20
#